data_AF-A0A564XYY4-F1
#
_entry.id   AF-A0A564XYY4-F1
#
_cell.length_a   1.000
_cell.length_b   1.000
_cell.length_c   1.000
_cell.angle_alpha   90.00
_cell.angle_beta   90.00
_cell.angle_gamma   90.00
#
_symmetry.space_group_name_H-M   'P 1'
#
loop_
_entity.id
_entity.type
_entity.pdbx_description
1 polymer ?
#
loop_
_entity_poly.entity_id
_entity_poly.type
_entity_poly.pdbx_seq_one_letter_code
_entity_poly.pdbx_strand_id
1 'polypeptide(L)'
;MYAGLLGNKALTSETLSVAPHPAAVAEAQRGEAAWHTQSMRALRATQGLQAPLRLAMEERVMEKMFPRLPGLYARHPLAAQLSGALDTINFCDILNNPEDAEVMGSPHILMEHKLGIL
;
A
#
# COMPACT_ATOMS: atom_id res chain seq x y z
N MET A 1 -2.94 2.98 5.72
CA MET A 1 -2.60 4.42 5.61
C MET A 1 -3.14 5.18 6.81
N TYR A 2 -2.25 5.75 7.63
CA TYR A 2 -2.55 6.37 8.92
C TYR A 2 -3.23 7.75 8.74
N ALA A 3 -4.35 7.97 9.43
CA ALA A 3 -5.17 9.19 9.37
C ALA A 3 -4.54 10.41 10.07
N GLY A 4 -3.26 10.35 10.46
CA GLY A 4 -2.60 11.36 11.30
C GLY A 4 -2.16 12.64 10.60
N LEU A 5 -2.04 12.66 9.26
CA LEU A 5 -1.61 13.86 8.52
C LEU A 5 -2.76 14.76 8.05
N LEU A 6 -4.02 14.36 8.28
CA LEU A 6 -5.19 15.17 7.92
C LEU A 6 -5.47 16.31 8.91
N GLY A 7 -4.86 16.29 10.10
CA GLY A 7 -5.06 17.30 11.16
C GLY A 7 -4.40 18.66 10.87
N ASN A 8 -3.45 18.74 9.95
CA ASN A 8 -2.68 19.97 9.71
C ASN A 8 -3.23 20.88 8.59
N LYS A 9 -4.44 20.60 8.08
CA LYS A 9 -5.07 21.43 7.04
C LYS A 9 -5.56 22.79 7.54
N ALA A 10 -5.59 23.02 8.87
CA ALA A 10 -6.14 24.24 9.46
C ALA A 10 -5.09 25.35 9.74
N LEU A 11 -3.79 25.12 9.52
CA LEU A 11 -2.73 26.10 9.81
C LEU A 11 -2.31 26.95 8.60
N THR A 12 -2.99 26.85 7.45
CA THR A 12 -2.74 27.73 6.32
C THR A 12 -3.68 28.93 6.34
N SER A 13 -3.62 29.73 7.41
CA SER A 13 -4.04 31.13 7.36
C SER A 13 -2.77 31.97 7.52
N GLU A 14 -2.47 32.75 6.49
CA GLU A 14 -1.50 33.85 6.50
C GLU A 14 -0.02 33.51 6.37
N THR A 15 0.42 33.08 5.18
CA THR A 15 1.72 33.54 4.65
C THR A 15 1.61 33.89 3.16
N LEU A 16 1.70 35.20 2.92
CA LEU A 16 2.19 35.97 1.76
C LEU A 16 2.36 35.28 0.39
N SER A 17 1.95 36.03 -0.64
CA SER A 17 1.95 35.78 -2.09
C SER A 17 3.29 35.38 -2.74
N VAL A 18 3.86 34.23 -2.37
CA VAL A 18 4.98 33.62 -3.09
C VAL A 18 4.43 32.48 -3.94
N ALA A 19 4.63 32.55 -5.26
CA ALA A 19 4.30 31.43 -6.14
C ALA A 19 4.99 30.17 -5.60
N PRO A 20 4.25 29.07 -5.34
CA PRO A 20 4.82 27.90 -4.69
C PRO A 20 6.00 27.40 -5.51
N HIS A 21 7.15 27.24 -4.85
CA HIS A 21 8.38 26.78 -5.50
C HIS A 21 8.09 25.45 -6.22
N PRO A 22 8.53 25.26 -7.49
CA PRO A 22 8.16 24.09 -8.28
C PRO A 22 8.54 22.76 -7.60
N ALA A 23 9.61 22.75 -6.78
CA ALA A 23 9.95 21.58 -5.98
C ALA A 23 8.95 21.27 -4.86
N ALA A 24 8.35 22.27 -4.22
CA ALA A 24 7.33 22.04 -3.18
C ALA A 24 6.04 21.46 -3.78
N VAL A 25 5.67 21.92 -4.99
CA VAL A 25 4.56 21.34 -5.76
C VAL A 25 4.90 19.91 -6.18
N ALA A 26 6.14 19.64 -6.60
CA ALA A 26 6.58 18.31 -6.98
C ALA A 26 6.59 17.32 -5.79
N GLU A 27 6.98 17.75 -4.60
CA GLU A 27 6.92 16.94 -3.39
C GLU A 27 5.49 16.63 -2.96
N ALA A 28 4.58 17.60 -3.02
CA ALA A 28 3.16 17.38 -2.76
C ALA A 28 2.53 16.37 -3.74
N GLN A 29 3.06 16.29 -4.97
CA GLN A 29 2.64 15.34 -5.99
C GLN A 29 3.36 13.98 -5.89
N ARG A 30 4.35 13.80 -5.00
CA ARG A 30 5.13 12.56 -4.85
C ARG A 30 4.48 11.56 -3.87
N GLY A 31 3.15 11.53 -3.79
CA GLY A 31 2.48 10.48 -3.03
C GLY A 31 2.64 9.12 -3.69
N GLU A 32 2.55 8.02 -2.94
CA GLU A 32 2.59 6.64 -3.46
C GLU A 32 1.58 6.42 -4.60
N ALA A 33 0.36 6.94 -4.44
CA ALA A 33 -0.67 6.87 -5.47
C ALA A 33 -0.26 7.59 -6.76
N ALA A 34 0.38 8.76 -6.65
CA ALA A 34 0.82 9.52 -7.81
C ALA A 34 1.99 8.83 -8.52
N TRP A 35 2.95 8.31 -7.76
CA TRP A 35 4.03 7.48 -8.31
C TRP A 35 3.45 6.26 -9.04
N HIS A 36 2.53 5.54 -8.42
CA HIS A 36 1.87 4.39 -9.05
C HIS A 36 1.21 4.77 -10.39
N THR A 37 0.46 5.89 -10.44
CA THR A 37 -0.13 6.35 -11.71
C THR A 37 0.92 6.71 -12.76
N GLN A 38 2.05 7.28 -12.36
CA GLN A 38 3.15 7.61 -13.27
C GLN A 38 3.84 6.35 -13.81
N SER A 39 4.08 5.35 -12.96
CA SER A 39 4.63 4.05 -13.35
C SER A 39 3.74 3.34 -14.37
N MET A 40 2.42 3.35 -14.16
CA MET A 40 1.46 2.75 -15.11
C MET A 40 1.41 3.47 -16.45
N ARG A 41 1.60 4.80 -16.46
CA ARG A 41 1.76 5.57 -17.71
C ARG A 41 3.06 5.22 -18.43
N ALA A 42 4.16 5.06 -17.70
CA ALA A 42 5.45 4.65 -18.27
C ALA A 42 5.40 3.24 -18.86
N LEU A 43 4.78 2.28 -18.16
CA LEU A 43 4.51 0.93 -18.66
C LEU A 43 3.68 0.95 -19.94
N ARG A 44 2.63 1.78 -19.99
CA ARG A 44 1.83 1.94 -21.21
C ARG A 44 2.64 2.49 -22.38
N ALA A 45 3.52 3.45 -22.13
CA ALA A 45 4.34 4.06 -23.15
C ALA A 45 5.42 3.10 -23.70
N THR A 46 5.98 2.25 -22.85
CA THR A 46 7.08 1.34 -23.22
C THR A 46 6.59 0.02 -23.80
N GLN A 47 5.55 -0.56 -23.21
CA GLN A 47 5.09 -1.92 -23.53
C GLN A 47 3.70 -1.94 -24.17
N GLY A 48 3.01 -0.80 -24.27
CA GLY A 48 1.66 -0.71 -24.81
C GLY A 48 0.56 -0.92 -23.77
N LEU A 49 -0.70 -0.95 -24.21
CA LEU A 49 -1.87 -0.99 -23.32
C LEU A 49 -2.00 -2.30 -22.52
N GLN A 50 -1.49 -3.42 -23.06
CA GLN A 50 -1.60 -4.73 -22.41
C GLN A 50 -0.86 -4.83 -21.08
N ALA A 51 0.27 -4.14 -20.92
CA ALA A 51 1.10 -4.21 -19.73
C ALA A 51 0.40 -3.67 -18.47
N PRO A 52 -0.11 -2.42 -18.43
CA PRO A 52 -0.84 -1.93 -17.26
C PRO A 52 -2.14 -2.70 -17.03
N LEU A 53 -2.82 -3.16 -18.08
CA LEU A 53 -4.05 -3.94 -17.95
C LEU A 53 -3.79 -5.30 -17.28
N ARG A 54 -2.71 -5.98 -17.66
CA ARG A 54 -2.28 -7.23 -17.04
C ARG A 54 -1.93 -7.05 -15.56
N LEU A 55 -1.15 -6.03 -15.22
CA LEU A 55 -0.81 -5.74 -13.82
C LEU A 55 -2.07 -5.47 -12.97
N ALA A 56 -2.98 -4.64 -13.46
CA ALA A 56 -4.23 -4.36 -12.75
C ALA A 56 -5.13 -5.63 -12.59
N MET A 57 -5.08 -6.55 -13.55
CA MET A 57 -5.76 -7.85 -13.42
C MET A 57 -5.11 -8.73 -12.37
N GLU A 58 -3.78 -8.84 -12.37
CA GLU A 58 -3.03 -9.63 -11.39
C GLU A 58 -3.27 -9.12 -9.97
N GLU A 59 -3.22 -7.80 -9.74
CA GLU A 59 -3.56 -7.17 -8.46
C GLU A 59 -4.99 -7.52 -8.00
N ARG A 60 -5.98 -7.39 -8.90
CA ARG A 60 -7.39 -7.69 -8.58
C ARG A 60 -7.62 -9.18 -8.29
N VAL A 61 -6.85 -10.08 -8.91
CA VAL A 61 -6.90 -11.52 -8.59
C VAL A 61 -6.33 -11.76 -7.19
N MET A 62 -5.21 -11.12 -6.84
CA MET A 62 -4.61 -11.23 -5.52
C MET A 62 -5.51 -10.65 -4.42
N GLU A 63 -6.17 -9.52 -4.67
CA GLU A 63 -7.18 -8.94 -3.78
C GLU A 63 -8.40 -9.83 -3.55
N LYS A 64 -8.62 -10.85 -4.39
CA LYS A 64 -9.75 -11.79 -4.24
C LYS A 64 -9.32 -13.17 -3.74
N MET A 65 -8.05 -13.52 -3.81
CA MET A 65 -7.54 -14.84 -3.47
C MET A 65 -7.60 -15.12 -1.96
N PHE A 66 -8.62 -15.80 -1.45
CA PHE A 66 -8.75 -16.07 0.00
C PHE A 66 -7.47 -16.68 0.62
N PRO A 67 -7.10 -16.26 1.84
CA PRO A 67 -5.98 -16.86 2.55
C PRO A 67 -6.24 -18.35 2.76
N ARG A 68 -5.28 -19.21 2.41
CA ARG A 68 -5.41 -20.67 2.57
C ARG A 68 -5.59 -21.05 4.04
N LEU A 69 -4.90 -20.35 4.93
CA LEU A 69 -4.92 -20.56 6.38
C LEU A 69 -5.34 -19.26 7.08
N PRO A 70 -6.22 -19.32 8.10
CA PRO A 70 -6.56 -18.14 8.88
C PRO A 70 -5.33 -17.68 9.68
N GLY A 71 -5.08 -16.37 9.73
CA GLY A 71 -3.87 -15.78 10.32
C GLY A 71 -2.65 -15.75 9.38
N LEU A 72 -2.70 -16.42 8.23
CA LEU A 72 -1.65 -16.36 7.20
C LEU A 72 -2.15 -15.59 5.97
N TYR A 73 -1.66 -14.37 5.78
CA TYR A 73 -1.96 -13.57 4.60
C TYR A 73 -1.23 -14.12 3.37
N ALA A 74 -1.81 -15.10 2.69
CA ALA A 74 -1.27 -15.62 1.43
C ALA A 74 -1.10 -14.52 0.34
N ARG A 75 -1.87 -13.43 0.47
CA ARG A 75 -1.86 -12.27 -0.46
C ARG A 75 -0.70 -11.31 -0.23
N HIS A 76 -0.17 -11.26 0.99
CA HIS A 76 0.79 -10.21 1.39
C HIS A 76 2.08 -10.23 0.56
N PRO A 77 2.79 -11.37 0.37
CA PRO A 77 4.08 -11.33 -0.33
C PRO A 77 3.91 -11.10 -1.84
N LEU A 78 2.93 -11.75 -2.48
CA LEU A 78 2.75 -11.64 -3.93
C LEU A 78 2.17 -10.27 -4.34
N ALA A 79 1.22 -9.73 -3.57
CA ALA A 79 0.69 -8.39 -3.85
C ALA A 79 1.74 -7.31 -3.54
N ALA A 80 2.52 -7.47 -2.46
CA ALA A 80 3.63 -6.57 -2.14
C ALA A 80 4.69 -6.59 -3.26
N GLN A 81 4.95 -7.75 -3.86
CA GLN A 81 5.88 -7.88 -4.99
C GLN A 81 5.38 -7.12 -6.23
N LEU A 82 4.10 -7.18 -6.57
CA LEU A 82 3.54 -6.41 -7.70
C LEU A 82 3.60 -4.90 -7.45
N SER A 83 3.34 -4.46 -6.21
CA SER A 83 3.40 -3.06 -5.83
C SER A 83 4.82 -2.47 -5.74
N GLY A 84 5.85 -3.33 -5.76
CA GLY A 84 7.24 -2.92 -5.53
C GLY A 84 7.56 -2.59 -4.07
N ALA A 85 6.64 -2.80 -3.14
CA ALA A 85 6.84 -2.52 -1.71
C ALA A 85 7.98 -3.33 -1.09
N LEU A 86 8.31 -4.50 -1.65
CA LEU A 86 9.43 -5.34 -1.20
C LEU A 86 10.81 -4.77 -1.55
N ASP A 87 10.89 -3.80 -2.47
CA ASP A 87 12.16 -3.22 -2.92
C ASP A 87 12.67 -2.13 -1.97
N THR A 88 11.82 -1.62 -1.08
CA THR A 88 12.11 -0.51 -0.18
C THR A 88 11.80 -0.88 1.26
N ILE A 89 12.72 -0.61 2.18
CA ILE A 89 12.51 -0.80 3.62
C ILE A 89 11.93 0.50 4.20
N ASN A 90 10.73 0.41 4.75
CA ASN A 90 10.04 1.52 5.41
C ASN A 90 10.24 1.48 6.94
N PHE A 91 9.97 2.60 7.60
CA PHE A 91 10.00 2.67 9.08
C PHE A 91 9.06 1.66 9.74
N CYS A 92 7.94 1.33 9.10
CA CYS A 92 7.01 0.31 9.58
C CYS A 92 7.64 -1.08 9.65
N ASP A 93 8.58 -1.41 8.76
CA ASP A 93 9.23 -2.72 8.77
C ASP A 93 10.17 -2.88 9.97
N ILE A 94 10.66 -1.77 10.51
CA ILE A 94 11.56 -1.73 11.67
C ILE A 94 10.76 -1.71 12.98
N LEU A 95 9.66 -0.95 13.02
CA LEU A 95 8.92 -0.68 14.26
C LEU A 95 7.72 -1.61 14.47
N ASN A 96 7.22 -2.28 13.43
CA ASN A 96 6.08 -3.19 13.51
C ASN A 96 6.56 -4.62 13.24
N ASN A 97 7.12 -5.27 14.27
CA ASN A 97 7.43 -6.69 14.21
C ASN A 97 6.14 -7.45 13.87
N PRO A 98 6.10 -8.27 12.79
CA PRO A 98 4.88 -8.97 12.39
C PRO A 98 4.32 -9.89 13.49
N GLU A 99 5.13 -10.31 14.46
CA GLU A 99 4.70 -11.08 15.62
C GLU A 99 3.90 -10.27 16.64
N ASP A 100 4.13 -8.95 16.71
CA ASP A 100 3.50 -8.02 17.66
C ASP A 100 2.35 -7.22 17.04
N ALA A 101 2.04 -7.47 15.76
CA ALA A 101 0.99 -6.75 15.04
C ALA A 101 -0.39 -7.09 15.64
N GLU A 102 -1.18 -6.06 15.98
CA GLU A 102 -2.52 -6.19 16.58
C GLU A 102 -3.49 -7.03 15.74
N VAL A 103 -3.22 -7.18 14.45
CA VAL A 103 -4.03 -7.94 13.50
C VAL A 103 -3.67 -9.44 13.49
N MET A 104 -2.50 -9.82 14.03
CA MET A 104 -2.04 -11.21 14.12
C MET A 104 -2.58 -11.88 15.39
N GLY A 105 -3.59 -12.74 15.22
CA GLY A 105 -4.06 -13.64 16.26
C GLY A 105 -3.30 -14.97 16.25
N SER A 106 -3.33 -15.71 17.37
CA SER A 106 -2.78 -17.07 17.42
C SER A 106 -3.40 -17.92 16.31
N PRO A 107 -2.59 -18.53 15.42
CA PRO A 107 -3.10 -19.31 14.28
C PRO A 107 -3.92 -20.52 14.73
N HIS A 108 -3.65 -21.03 15.94
CA HIS A 108 -4.42 -22.12 16.54
C HIS A 108 -5.86 -21.70 16.83
N ILE A 109 -6.05 -20.58 17.53
CA ILE A 109 -7.38 -20.04 17.88
C ILE A 109 -8.17 -19.69 16.61
N LEU A 110 -7.51 -19.05 15.64
CA LEU A 110 -8.12 -18.68 14.37
C LEU A 110 -8.57 -19.91 13.56
N MET A 111 -7.85 -21.03 13.67
CA MET A 111 -8.21 -22.28 13.03
C MET A 111 -9.39 -22.96 13.72
N GLU A 112 -9.39 -23.02 15.05
CA GLU A 112 -10.49 -23.62 15.84
C GLU A 112 -11.81 -22.89 15.60
N HIS A 113 -11.79 -21.56 15.55
CA HIS A 113 -12.96 -20.75 15.19
C HIS A 113 -13.42 -21.01 13.74
N LYS A 114 -12.50 -21.14 12.78
CA LYS A 114 -12.84 -21.48 11.39
C LYS A 114 -13.47 -22.88 11.27
N LEU A 115 -13.06 -23.81 12.12
CA LEU A 115 -13.57 -25.19 12.17
C LEU A 115 -14.82 -25.35 13.06
N GLY A 116 -15.20 -24.33 13.83
CA GLY A 116 -16.36 -24.33 14.73
C GLY A 116 -16.17 -25.19 15.99
N ILE A 117 -14.93 -25.33 16.46
CA ILE A 117 -14.58 -26.13 17.65
C ILE A 117 -14.67 -25.27 18.93
N LEU A 118 -14.25 -24.01 18.82
CA LEU A 118 -14.43 -22.93 19.80
C LEU A 118 -15.51 -21.97 19.28
#